data_AF-A0A6P0DVA7-F1
#
_entry.id   AF-A0A6P0DVA7-F1
#
_cell.length_a   1.000
_cell.length_b   1.000
_cell.length_c   1.000
_cell.angle_alpha   90.00
_cell.angle_beta   90.00
_cell.angle_gamma   90.00
#
_symmetry.space_group_name_H-M   'P 1'
#
loop_
_entity.id
_entity.type
_entity.pdbx_description
1 polymer ?
#
loop_
_entity_poly.entity_id
_entity_poly.type
_entity_poly.pdbx_seq_one_letter_code
_entity_poly.pdbx_strand_id
1 'polypeptide(L)'
;ISDIMLDVRSGRVAYAVLSEGGFLGMGSNLHAIPWSALTLDTDEKVFRVDITAQRIKDDPGFDKDHWPSMADETWGTQMHKYYNRDPYWTTTSVDPVAERDRGL
;
A
#
# COMPACT_ATOMS: atom_id res chain seq x y z
N ILE A 1 11.86 2.24 2.64
CA ILE A 1 11.01 1.47 1.70
C ILE A 1 11.92 0.47 1.01
N SER A 2 11.60 -0.82 1.11
CA SER A 2 12.35 -1.89 0.43
C SER A 2 11.79 -2.14 -0.97
N ASP A 3 10.45 -2.15 -1.10
CA ASP A 3 9.76 -2.53 -2.33
C ASP A 3 8.54 -1.65 -2.58
N ILE A 4 8.09 -1.61 -3.85
CA ILE A 4 6.86 -0.92 -4.28
C ILE A 4 6.01 -1.92 -5.05
N MET A 5 4.76 -2.13 -4.61
CA MET A 5 3.84 -3.04 -5.26
C MET A 5 2.94 -2.31 -6.25
N LEU A 6 2.90 -2.84 -7.46
CA LEU A 6 2.07 -2.36 -8.55
C LEU A 6 0.87 -3.30 -8.75
N ASP A 7 -0.33 -2.75 -8.78
CA ASP A 7 -1.45 -3.44 -9.37
C ASP A 7 -1.33 -3.37 -10.90
N VAL A 8 -0.94 -4.50 -11.49
CA VAL A 8 -0.74 -4.65 -12.93
C VAL A 8 -2.04 -4.54 -13.73
N ARG A 9 -3.21 -4.79 -13.13
CA ARG A 9 -4.49 -4.71 -13.83
C ARG A 9 -4.91 -3.25 -14.03
N SER A 10 -4.73 -2.43 -13.00
CA SER A 10 -5.07 -1.00 -13.06
C SER A 10 -3.90 -0.09 -13.45
N GLY A 11 -2.66 -0.59 -13.42
CA GLY A 11 -1.45 0.19 -13.66
C GLY A 11 -1.13 1.18 -12.54
N ARG A 12 -1.64 0.94 -11.32
CA ARG A 12 -1.49 1.85 -10.18
C ARG A 12 -0.58 1.25 -9.11
N VAL A 13 0.12 2.12 -8.38
CA VAL A 13 0.88 1.71 -7.20
C VAL A 13 -0.12 1.41 -6.08
N ALA A 14 -0.12 0.18 -5.59
CA ALA A 14 -1.03 -0.26 -4.54
C ALA A 14 -0.49 0.18 -3.16
N TYR A 15 0.76 -0.18 -2.85
CA TYR A 15 1.40 0.13 -1.57
C TYR A 15 2.93 0.06 -1.66
N ALA A 16 3.59 0.73 -0.72
CA ALA A 16 5.01 0.58 -0.48
C ALA A 16 5.26 -0.40 0.68
N VAL A 17 6.37 -1.13 0.63
CA VAL A 17 6.76 -2.09 1.67
C VAL A 17 7.89 -1.51 2.50
N LEU A 18 7.70 -1.54 3.81
CA LEU A 18 8.69 -1.16 4.80
C LEU A 18 9.15 -2.42 5.54
N SER A 19 10.46 -2.68 5.49
CA SER A 19 11.08 -3.72 6.32
C SER A 19 11.48 -3.13 7.66
N GLU A 20 11.00 -3.74 8.76
CA GLU A 20 11.46 -3.47 10.12
C GLU A 20 12.29 -4.65 10.65
N GLY A 21 13.44 -4.37 11.24
CA GLY A 21 14.37 -5.39 11.77
C GLY A 21 15.23 -6.02 10.67
N GLY A 22 16.55 -5.85 10.79
CA GLY A 22 17.48 -6.28 9.74
C GLY A 22 18.97 -6.23 10.10
N PHE A 23 19.31 -6.24 11.38
CA PHE A 23 20.69 -6.50 11.81
C PHE A 23 20.74 -7.87 12.48
N LEU A 24 21.40 -8.82 11.81
CA LEU A 24 21.83 -10.14 12.31
C LEU A 24 20.72 -11.19 12.58
N GLY A 25 19.98 -11.58 11.53
CA GLY A 25 19.41 -12.94 11.44
C GLY A 25 18.12 -13.24 12.20
N MET A 26 17.38 -12.24 12.69
CA MET A 26 15.99 -12.41 13.13
C MET A 26 15.03 -11.84 12.07
N GLY A 27 13.94 -12.57 11.82
CA GLY A 27 13.01 -12.37 10.71
C GLY A 27 12.63 -10.92 10.46
N SER A 28 12.66 -10.52 9.19
CA SER A 28 12.18 -9.23 8.74
C SER A 28 10.66 -9.23 8.80
N ASN A 29 10.07 -8.37 9.62
CA ASN A 29 8.65 -8.06 9.50
C ASN A 29 8.47 -7.04 8.39
N LEU A 30 7.61 -7.35 7.43
CA LEU A 30 7.23 -6.43 6.37
C LEU A 30 5.92 -5.74 6.72
N HIS A 31 5.87 -4.44 6.50
CA HIS A 31 4.68 -3.61 6.69
C HIS A 31 4.27 -3.01 5.35
N ALA A 32 3.02 -3.18 4.96
CA ALA A 32 2.47 -2.58 3.75
C ALA A 32 1.82 -1.24 4.08
N ILE A 33 2.34 -0.18 3.47
CA ILE A 33 1.85 1.18 3.66
C ILE A 33 1.12 1.61 2.39
N PRO A 34 -0.18 1.96 2.46
CA PRO A 34 -0.93 2.45 1.30
C PRO A 34 -0.20 3.60 0.62
N TRP A 35 -0.15 3.61 -0.71
CA TRP A 35 0.51 4.70 -1.44
C TRP A 35 -0.10 6.07 -1.13
N SER A 36 -1.41 6.12 -0.91
CA SER A 36 -2.14 7.34 -0.51
C SER A 36 -1.81 7.86 0.89
N ALA A 37 -1.11 7.08 1.72
CA ALA A 37 -0.64 7.50 3.04
C ALA A 37 0.79 8.09 3.01
N LEU A 38 1.46 8.03 1.85
CA LEU A 38 2.84 8.50 1.67
C LEU A 38 2.85 9.88 1.01
N THR A 39 3.67 10.78 1.57
CA THR A 39 3.99 12.07 1.00
C THR A 39 5.47 12.07 0.63
N LEU A 40 5.78 12.30 -0.65
CA LEU A 40 7.18 12.46 -1.08
C LEU A 40 7.69 13.84 -0.66
N ASP A 41 8.70 13.84 0.19
CA ASP A 41 9.52 15.02 0.48
C ASP A 41 10.69 15.03 -0.52
N THR A 42 10.62 15.91 -1.51
CA THR A 42 11.61 15.98 -2.59
C THR A 42 12.92 16.64 -2.16
N ASP A 43 12.89 17.45 -1.10
CA ASP A 43 14.07 18.15 -0.59
C ASP A 43 14.94 17.18 0.19
N GLU A 44 14.33 16.38 1.06
CA GLU A 44 15.00 15.35 1.84
C GLU A 44 15.10 14.01 1.08
N LYS A 45 14.40 13.85 -0.05
CA LYS A 45 14.31 12.63 -0.86
C LYS A 45 13.82 11.42 -0.06
N VAL A 46 12.85 11.65 0.82
CA VAL A 46 12.25 10.62 1.68
C VAL A 46 10.73 10.58 1.50
N PHE A 47 10.13 9.43 1.79
CA PHE A 47 8.68 9.36 1.97
C PHE A 47 8.34 9.60 3.43
N ARG A 48 7.48 10.58 3.69
CA ARG A 48 6.85 10.80 4.99
C ARG A 48 5.53 10.05 5.03
N VAL A 49 5.19 9.49 6.19
CA VAL A 49 3.91 8.84 6.44
C VAL A 49 3.28 9.48 7.66
N ASP A 50 1.99 9.81 7.59
CA ASP A 50 1.25 10.42 8.68
C ASP A 50 0.69 9.36 9.65
N ILE A 51 1.62 8.58 10.22
CA ILE A 51 1.34 7.58 11.25
C ILE A 51 2.54 7.50 12.21
N THR A 52 2.28 7.24 13.49
CA THR A 52 3.37 7.14 14.47
C THR A 52 4.20 5.89 14.19
N ALA A 53 5.51 5.98 14.40
CA ALA A 53 6.41 4.84 14.28
C ALA A 53 5.91 3.65 15.13
N GLN A 54 5.44 3.92 16.35
CA GLN A 54 4.90 2.89 17.26
C GLN A 54 3.75 2.10 16.63
N ARG A 55 2.84 2.78 15.92
CA ARG A 55 1.70 2.11 15.28
C ARG A 55 2.11 1.29 14.07
N ILE A 56 3.20 1.64 13.38
CA ILE A 56 3.81 0.74 12.38
C ILE A 56 4.40 -0.49 13.06
N LYS A 57 5.08 -0.33 14.21
CA LYS A 57 5.66 -1.47 14.96
C LYS A 57 4.62 -2.44 15.49
N ASP A 58 3.46 -1.91 15.86
CA ASP A 58 2.33 -2.68 16.38
C ASP A 58 1.49 -3.30 15.25
N ASP A 59 1.81 -3.02 13.97
CA ASP A 59 1.18 -3.66 12.82
C ASP A 59 1.64 -5.12 12.75
N PRO A 60 0.71 -6.10 12.69
CA PRO A 60 1.05 -7.52 12.60
C PRO A 60 1.95 -7.87 11.40
N GLY A 61 1.97 -7.03 10.36
CA GLY A 61 2.85 -7.19 9.21
C GLY A 61 2.59 -8.49 8.44
N PHE A 62 3.55 -8.86 7.59
CA PHE A 62 3.56 -10.15 6.89
C PHE A 62 4.98 -10.65 6.67
N ASP A 63 5.09 -11.94 6.40
CA ASP A 63 6.35 -12.63 6.11
C ASP A 63 6.77 -12.37 4.65
N LYS A 64 8.05 -12.02 4.45
CA LYS A 64 8.67 -11.86 3.13
C LYS A 64 8.66 -13.12 2.27
N ASP A 65 8.48 -14.30 2.87
CA ASP A 65 8.41 -15.58 2.16
C ASP A 65 6.96 -15.97 1.85
N HIS A 66 5.98 -15.30 2.46
CA HIS A 66 4.54 -15.56 2.32
C HIS A 66 3.77 -14.27 2.03
N TRP A 67 3.98 -13.73 0.84
CA TRP A 67 3.28 -12.53 0.40
C TRP A 67 1.78 -12.80 0.21
N PRO A 68 0.90 -11.92 0.70
CA PRO A 68 -0.51 -11.96 0.34
C PRO A 68 -0.64 -11.77 -1.17
N SER A 69 -1.54 -12.52 -1.78
CA SER A 69 -1.78 -12.44 -3.22
C SER A 69 -2.14 -10.99 -3.59
N MET A 70 -1.45 -10.41 -4.57
CA MET A 70 -1.70 -9.05 -5.06
C MET A 70 -3.13 -8.83 -5.58
N ALA A 71 -3.89 -9.91 -5.78
CA ALA A 71 -5.29 -9.90 -6.18
C ALA A 71 -6.27 -10.07 -4.99
N ASP A 72 -5.79 -10.22 -3.76
CA ASP A 72 -6.65 -10.38 -2.59
C ASP A 72 -7.12 -9.01 -2.07
N GLU A 73 -8.26 -8.57 -2.61
CA GLU A 73 -8.97 -7.37 -2.16
C GLU A 73 -9.37 -7.45 -0.67
N THR A 74 -9.49 -8.64 -0.08
CA THR A 74 -9.85 -8.83 1.33
C THR A 74 -8.71 -8.41 2.24
N TRP A 75 -7.49 -8.80 1.89
CA TRP A 75 -6.29 -8.37 2.60
C TRP A 75 -6.06 -6.87 2.42
N GLY A 76 -6.17 -6.36 1.19
CA GLY A 76 -6.06 -4.93 0.90
C GLY A 76 -7.07 -4.09 1.69
N THR A 77 -8.33 -4.54 1.78
CA THR A 77 -9.38 -3.85 2.55
C THR A 77 -9.08 -3.81 4.05
N GLN A 78 -8.51 -4.87 4.63
CA GLN A 78 -8.12 -4.90 6.04
C GLN A 78 -6.97 -3.93 6.34
N MET A 79 -5.97 -3.89 5.45
CA MET A 79 -4.86 -2.93 5.52
C MET A 79 -5.38 -1.49 5.41
N HIS A 80 -6.21 -1.18 4.42
CA HIS A 80 -6.81 0.15 4.26
C HIS A 80 -7.64 0.60 5.49
N LYS A 81 -8.37 -0.32 6.12
CA LYS A 81 -9.08 -0.07 7.39
C LYS A 81 -8.12 0.25 8.54
N TYR A 82 -7.01 -0.47 8.67
CA TYR A 82 -6.01 -0.24 9.73
C TYR A 82 -5.42 1.18 9.64
N TYR A 83 -5.13 1.65 8.43
CA TYR A 83 -4.60 2.98 8.14
C TYR A 83 -5.68 4.08 8.03
N ASN A 84 -6.97 3.74 8.16
CA ASN A 84 -8.10 4.66 7.99
C ASN A 84 -8.00 5.46 6.67
N ARG A 85 -7.78 4.75 5.57
CA ARG A 85 -7.69 5.30 4.21
C ARG A 85 -8.59 4.53 3.27
N ASP A 86 -9.24 5.25 2.36
CA ASP A 86 -10.03 4.62 1.31
C ASP A 86 -9.12 3.80 0.38
N PRO A 87 -9.57 2.61 -0.06
CA PRO A 87 -8.87 1.85 -1.07
C PRO A 87 -8.74 2.62 -2.39
N TYR A 88 -7.62 2.49 -3.08
CA TYR A 88 -7.42 3.22 -4.34
C TYR A 88 -8.40 2.81 -5.46
N TRP A 89 -9.11 1.69 -5.29
CA TRP A 89 -10.15 1.19 -6.19
C TRP A 89 -11.56 1.71 -5.88
N THR A 90 -11.82 2.32 -4.72
CA THR A 90 -13.15 2.90 -4.40
C THR A 90 -13.38 4.26 -5.04
N THR A 91 -12.34 4.91 -5.56
CA THR A 91 -12.45 6.12 -6.40
C THR A 91 -12.93 5.83 -7.83
N THR A 92 -13.04 4.56 -8.23
CA THR A 92 -13.45 4.15 -9.59
C THR A 92 -14.96 3.93 -9.73
N SER A 93 -15.80 4.62 -8.95
CA SER A 93 -17.25 4.68 -9.21
C SER A 93 -17.62 5.73 -10.27
N VAL A 94 -16.65 6.50 -10.76
CA VAL A 94 -16.86 7.49 -11.82
C VAL A 94 -15.80 7.24 -12.89
N ASP A 95 -16.00 6.21 -13.71
CA ASP A 95 -15.22 6.02 -14.93
C ASP A 95 -15.66 7.07 -15.97
N PRO A 96 -14.83 8.08 -16.31
CA PRO A 96 -15.17 9.04 -17.36
C PRO A 96 -15.04 8.44 -18.78
N VAL A 97 -14.51 7.22 -18.89
CA VAL A 97 -14.29 6.52 -20.16
C VAL A 97 -15.52 5.69 -20.57
N ALA A 98 -16.30 5.18 -19.61
CA ALA A 98 -17.50 4.37 -19.89
C ALA A 98 -18.67 5.19 -20.46
N GLU A 99 -18.67 6.52 -20.29
CA GLU A 99 -19.71 7.42 -20.81
C GLU A 99 -19.57 7.69 -22.33
N ARG A 100 -18.36 7.51 -22.90
CA ARG A 100 -18.11 7.78 -24.33
C ARG A 100 -18.71 6.73 -25.27
N ASP A 101 -18.94 5.52 -24.78
CA ASP A 101 -19.43 4.40 -25.60
C ASP A 101 -20.94 4.14 -25.48
N ARG A 102 -21.69 5.02 -24.77
CA ARG A 102 -23.15 4.95 -24.67
C ARG A 102 -23.89 5.95 -25.55
N GLY A 103 -23.19 6.64 -26.44
CA GLY A 103 -23.76 7.51 -27.45
C GLY A 103 -23.87 6.81 -28.81
N LEU A 104 -24.71 5.79 -28.93
CA LEU A 104 -25.26 5.29 -30.20
C LEU A 104 -26.74 4.97 -30.04
#